data_AF-A0A397SNA1-F1
#
_entry.id   AF-A0A397SNA1-F1
#
_cell.length_a   1.000
_cell.length_b   1.000
_cell.length_c   1.000
_cell.angle_alpha   90.00
_cell.angle_beta   90.00
_cell.angle_gamma   90.00
#
_symmetry.space_group_name_H-M   'P 1'
#
loop_
_entity.id
_entity.type
_entity.pdbx_description
1 polymer ?
#
loop_
_entity_poly.entity_id
_entity_poly.type
_entity_poly.pdbx_seq_one_letter_code
_entity_poly.pdbx_strand_id
1 'polypeptide(L)'
;MKISTWIKSGVIDKNIKDSLDSTVESLHSICPLRANKKSIHESLRDVLDRDQSFREKTMANIQVHKWLSPTAKFNKKRYDRSSAIANRENPLPVEEFSFLTNKQRAIVKTFYTLIELELYTFLYDHAGIIPAKIVKTFSKKQRLKIKTDFENADTLTMINFITENLIIFMNKSVFYNENPLEVFMDYKKSV
;
A
#
# COMPACT_ATOMS: atom_id res chain seq x y z
N MET A 1 25.61 -4.47 -29.46
CA MET A 1 24.33 -3.87 -28.98
C MET A 1 24.08 -4.34 -27.55
N LYS A 2 23.76 -3.44 -26.61
CA LYS A 2 23.51 -3.79 -25.19
C LYS A 2 22.01 -3.97 -24.94
N ILE A 3 21.63 -4.82 -23.96
CA ILE A 3 20.24 -5.04 -23.57
C ILE A 3 19.56 -3.71 -23.19
N SER A 4 20.26 -2.82 -22.48
CA SER A 4 19.75 -1.50 -22.10
C SER A 4 19.44 -0.61 -23.31
N THR A 5 20.29 -0.61 -24.35
CA THR A 5 20.03 0.13 -25.60
C THR A 5 18.81 -0.44 -26.33
N TRP A 6 18.66 -1.76 -26.33
CA TRP A 6 17.50 -2.43 -26.91
C TRP A 6 16.21 -2.11 -26.16
N ILE A 7 16.21 -2.14 -24.82
CA ILE A 7 15.07 -1.75 -23.99
C ILE A 7 14.65 -0.30 -24.30
N LYS A 8 15.62 0.61 -24.41
CA LYS A 8 15.36 2.03 -24.72
C LYS A 8 14.82 2.28 -26.14
N SER A 9 14.78 1.27 -27.02
CA SER A 9 14.23 1.39 -28.38
C SER A 9 12.70 1.45 -28.46
N GLY A 10 11.99 1.37 -27.31
CA GLY A 10 10.53 1.34 -27.26
C GLY A 10 9.94 -0.08 -27.39
N VAL A 11 10.75 -1.11 -27.14
CA VAL A 11 10.31 -2.50 -27.24
C VAL A 11 9.30 -2.88 -26.15
N ILE A 12 9.33 -2.19 -25.00
CA ILE A 12 8.38 -2.38 -23.89
C ILE A 12 6.96 -2.08 -24.36
N ASP A 13 6.73 -0.92 -25.01
CA ASP A 13 5.38 -0.49 -25.42
C ASP A 13 4.71 -1.49 -26.37
N LYS A 14 5.51 -2.12 -27.25
CA LYS A 14 5.01 -3.09 -28.24
C LYS A 14 4.72 -4.48 -27.65
N ASN A 15 5.23 -4.77 -26.45
CA ASN A 15 5.25 -6.13 -25.90
C ASN A 15 4.76 -6.22 -24.47
N ILE A 16 4.26 -5.12 -23.89
CA ILE A 16 3.68 -5.15 -22.56
C ILE A 16 2.46 -6.07 -22.53
N LYS A 17 2.37 -6.85 -21.47
CA LYS A 17 1.28 -7.77 -21.19
C LYS A 17 0.54 -7.34 -19.92
N ASP A 18 -0.29 -8.22 -19.40
CA ASP A 18 -1.05 -8.07 -18.15
C ASP A 18 -0.20 -8.21 -16.87
N SER A 19 0.96 -8.88 -16.95
CA SER A 19 1.86 -9.10 -15.81
C SER A 19 3.33 -8.86 -16.15
N LEU A 20 4.18 -8.74 -15.12
CA LEU A 20 5.62 -8.62 -15.29
C LEU A 20 6.23 -9.88 -15.92
N ASP A 21 5.84 -11.06 -15.44
CA ASP A 21 6.38 -12.33 -15.94
C ASP A 21 6.00 -12.53 -17.42
N SER A 22 4.72 -12.36 -17.78
CA SER A 22 4.28 -12.46 -19.18
C SER A 22 4.96 -11.42 -20.09
N THR A 23 5.24 -10.22 -19.57
CA THR A 23 6.01 -9.19 -20.30
C THR A 23 7.47 -9.59 -20.48
N VAL A 24 8.13 -10.12 -19.45
CA VAL A 24 9.52 -10.60 -19.51
C VAL A 24 9.65 -11.81 -20.45
N GLU A 25 8.68 -12.73 -20.46
CA GLU A 25 8.60 -13.83 -21.43
C GLU A 25 8.51 -13.31 -22.86
N SER A 26 7.60 -12.36 -23.10
CA SER A 26 7.42 -11.76 -24.42
C SER A 26 8.73 -11.11 -24.88
N LEU A 27 9.37 -10.30 -24.03
CA LEU A 27 10.65 -9.66 -24.33
C LEU A 27 11.78 -10.68 -24.55
N HIS A 28 11.82 -11.76 -23.76
CA HIS A 28 12.79 -12.83 -23.94
C HIS A 28 12.69 -13.49 -25.32
N SER A 29 11.46 -13.79 -25.77
CA SER A 29 11.22 -14.44 -27.06
C SER A 29 11.69 -13.62 -28.27
N ILE A 30 11.66 -12.28 -28.17
CA ILE A 30 12.03 -11.37 -29.25
C ILE A 30 13.41 -10.73 -29.07
N CYS A 31 14.15 -11.08 -28.02
CA CYS A 31 15.42 -10.44 -27.70
C CYS A 31 16.48 -10.82 -28.73
N PRO A 32 17.02 -9.88 -29.52
CA PRO A 32 18.00 -10.18 -30.56
C PRO A 32 19.36 -10.62 -29.99
N LEU A 33 19.60 -10.33 -28.71
CA LEU A 33 20.82 -10.68 -28.00
C LEU A 33 20.76 -12.07 -27.35
N ARG A 34 19.64 -12.80 -27.50
CA ARG A 34 19.39 -14.10 -26.86
C ARG A 34 19.70 -14.07 -25.35
N ALA A 35 19.44 -12.93 -24.71
CA ALA A 35 19.66 -12.74 -23.29
C ALA A 35 18.67 -13.60 -22.51
N ASN A 36 19.10 -14.19 -21.40
CA ASN A 36 18.18 -14.92 -20.53
C ASN A 36 17.21 -13.95 -19.82
N LYS A 37 16.09 -14.50 -19.32
CA LYS A 37 15.02 -13.74 -18.64
C LYS A 37 15.55 -12.90 -17.47
N LYS A 38 16.50 -13.45 -16.69
CA LYS A 38 17.09 -12.76 -15.54
C LYS A 38 17.84 -11.50 -15.96
N SER A 39 18.67 -11.58 -17.00
CA SER A 39 19.42 -10.43 -17.53
C SER A 39 18.50 -9.36 -18.12
N ILE A 40 17.39 -9.76 -18.75
CA ILE A 40 16.35 -8.83 -19.22
C ILE A 40 15.69 -8.13 -18.04
N HIS A 41 15.28 -8.89 -17.03
CA HIS A 41 14.64 -8.36 -15.82
C HIS A 41 15.56 -7.38 -15.07
N GLU A 42 16.83 -7.74 -14.85
CA GLU A 42 17.82 -6.86 -14.22
C GLU A 42 18.05 -5.58 -15.04
N SER A 43 18.17 -5.71 -16.37
CA SER A 43 18.35 -4.56 -17.26
C SER A 43 17.13 -3.64 -17.27
N LEU A 44 15.91 -4.19 -17.22
CA LEU A 44 14.67 -3.40 -17.11
C LEU A 44 14.66 -2.58 -15.82
N ARG A 45 14.98 -3.21 -14.69
CA ARG A 45 15.09 -2.52 -13.40
C ARG A 45 16.13 -1.41 -13.45
N ASP A 46 17.35 -1.72 -13.89
CA ASP A 46 18.44 -0.73 -13.96
C ASP A 46 18.08 0.48 -14.85
N VAL A 47 17.49 0.24 -16.02
CA VAL A 47 17.11 1.31 -16.95
C VAL A 47 15.99 2.17 -16.37
N LEU A 48 14.93 1.57 -15.84
CA LEU A 48 13.77 2.29 -15.33
C LEU A 48 14.05 3.00 -13.99
N ASP A 49 14.95 2.46 -13.17
CA ASP A 49 15.35 3.11 -11.92
C ASP A 49 16.25 4.32 -12.16
N ARG A 50 17.25 4.19 -13.05
CA ARG A 50 18.27 5.22 -13.28
C ARG A 50 17.83 6.35 -14.22
N ASP A 51 16.97 6.05 -15.19
CA ASP A 51 16.55 7.01 -16.21
C ASP A 51 15.09 7.43 -16.01
N GLN A 52 14.90 8.50 -15.24
CA GLN A 52 13.58 9.06 -14.96
C GLN A 52 12.84 9.49 -16.24
N SER A 53 13.55 10.14 -17.16
CA SER A 53 12.97 10.63 -18.42
C SER A 53 12.43 9.49 -19.27
N PHE A 54 13.14 8.36 -19.29
CA PHE A 54 12.69 7.16 -19.98
C PHE A 54 11.53 6.48 -19.24
N ARG A 55 11.60 6.38 -17.91
CA ARG A 55 10.55 5.77 -17.08
C ARG A 55 9.20 6.46 -17.26
N GLU A 56 9.17 7.79 -17.32
CA GLU A 56 7.95 8.59 -17.41
C GLU A 56 7.47 8.81 -18.85
N LYS A 57 8.23 8.31 -19.84
CA LYS A 57 7.94 8.52 -21.27
C LYS A 57 6.63 7.88 -21.72
N THR A 58 6.29 6.70 -21.19
CA THR A 58 5.10 5.94 -21.62
C THR A 58 4.42 5.25 -20.45
N MET A 59 3.12 5.00 -20.58
CA MET A 59 2.34 4.25 -19.58
C MET A 59 2.88 2.84 -19.38
N ALA A 60 3.41 2.20 -20.43
CA ALA A 60 4.00 0.88 -20.33
C ALA A 60 5.27 0.89 -19.45
N ASN A 61 6.13 1.90 -19.61
CA ASN A 61 7.32 2.05 -18.79
C ASN A 61 6.97 2.32 -17.31
N ILE A 62 5.96 3.17 -17.06
CA ILE A 62 5.44 3.44 -15.71
C ILE A 62 4.93 2.14 -15.07
N GLN A 63 4.15 1.36 -15.81
CA GLN A 63 3.57 0.11 -15.32
C GLN A 63 4.62 -0.96 -15.03
N VAL A 64 5.57 -1.18 -15.93
CA VAL A 64 6.67 -2.15 -15.72
C VAL A 64 7.53 -1.75 -14.53
N HIS A 65 7.84 -0.45 -14.38
CA HIS A 65 8.56 0.05 -13.21
C HIS A 65 7.77 -0.18 -11.91
N LYS A 66 6.44 -0.01 -11.93
CA LYS A 66 5.57 -0.28 -10.77
C LYS A 66 5.64 -1.76 -10.36
N TRP A 67 5.66 -2.70 -11.31
CA TRP A 67 5.82 -4.12 -10.99
C TRP A 67 7.21 -4.49 -10.47
N LEU A 68 8.26 -3.84 -11.00
CA LEU A 68 9.64 -4.10 -10.59
C LEU A 68 9.99 -3.50 -9.22
N SER A 69 9.19 -2.52 -8.77
CA SER A 69 9.36 -1.87 -7.49
C SER A 69 9.02 -2.85 -6.36
N PRO A 70 9.90 -3.01 -5.35
CA PRO A 70 9.57 -3.84 -4.19
C PRO A 70 8.30 -3.32 -3.52
N THR A 71 7.41 -4.24 -3.17
CA THR A 71 6.20 -3.96 -2.37
C THR A 71 6.58 -3.82 -0.91
N ALA A 72 5.71 -3.15 -0.14
CA ALA A 72 5.89 -3.07 1.29
C ALA A 72 5.73 -4.46 1.95
N LYS A 73 6.49 -4.71 3.02
CA LYS A 73 6.33 -5.88 3.89
C LYS A 73 6.15 -5.36 5.31
N PHE A 74 5.00 -5.63 5.92
CA PHE A 74 4.67 -5.18 7.28
C PHE A 74 4.80 -6.32 8.29
N ASN A 75 5.19 -6.02 9.52
CA ASN A 75 5.33 -7.01 10.59
C ASN A 75 3.97 -7.29 11.26
N LYS A 76 3.52 -8.55 11.26
CA LYS A 76 2.21 -9.00 11.78
C LYS A 76 1.95 -8.78 13.30
N LYS A 77 2.84 -8.12 14.05
CA LYS A 77 2.82 -8.17 15.54
C LYS A 77 1.79 -7.27 16.25
N ARG A 78 0.97 -6.49 15.55
CA ARG A 78 -0.13 -5.74 16.18
C ARG A 78 -1.38 -6.64 16.34
N TYR A 79 -1.43 -7.34 17.47
CA TYR A 79 -2.62 -7.95 18.07
C TYR A 79 -3.23 -9.22 17.44
N ASP A 80 -3.37 -10.25 18.27
CA ASP A 80 -4.20 -11.42 18.06
C ASP A 80 -5.66 -11.07 18.37
N ARG A 81 -6.54 -11.15 17.37
CA ARG A 81 -7.98 -10.81 17.43
C ARG A 81 -8.73 -11.63 18.50
N SER A 82 -8.13 -12.74 18.92
CA SER A 82 -8.68 -13.72 19.85
C SER A 82 -8.93 -13.20 21.27
N SER A 83 -8.25 -12.13 21.71
CA SER A 83 -8.38 -11.62 23.08
C SER A 83 -9.49 -10.57 23.29
N ALA A 84 -10.10 -10.07 22.20
CA ALA A 84 -11.06 -8.97 22.28
C ALA A 84 -12.55 -9.40 22.25
N ILE A 85 -12.85 -10.64 21.84
CA ILE A 85 -14.24 -11.14 21.65
C ILE A 85 -14.60 -12.24 22.66
N ALA A 86 -14.09 -12.15 23.87
CA ALA A 86 -14.60 -12.94 24.99
C ALA A 86 -15.25 -11.98 25.97
N ASN A 87 -16.55 -11.71 25.82
CA ASN A 87 -17.55 -11.63 26.90
C ASN A 87 -18.83 -10.87 26.49
N ARG A 88 -19.96 -11.58 26.69
CA ARG A 88 -21.34 -11.13 26.98
C ARG A 88 -22.35 -11.15 25.82
N GLU A 89 -22.97 -12.31 25.66
CA GLU A 89 -24.41 -12.39 25.38
C GLU A 89 -25.16 -12.30 26.72
N ASN A 90 -25.87 -11.20 26.95
CA ASN A 90 -27.05 -11.13 27.82
C ASN A 90 -27.87 -9.91 27.36
N PRO A 91 -29.21 -9.98 27.30
CA PRO A 91 -30.02 -8.85 26.89
C PRO A 91 -29.99 -7.76 27.99
N LEU A 92 -29.72 -6.51 27.61
CA LEU A 92 -29.63 -5.38 28.53
C LEU A 92 -30.97 -4.64 28.64
N PRO A 93 -31.40 -4.23 29.84
CA PRO A 93 -32.55 -3.34 30.04
C PRO A 93 -32.25 -1.95 29.45
N VAL A 94 -33.31 -1.23 29.05
CA VAL A 94 -33.22 0.16 28.59
C VAL A 94 -33.08 1.06 29.81
N GLU A 95 -31.84 1.45 30.13
CA GLU A 95 -31.52 2.52 31.09
C GLU A 95 -30.87 3.70 30.36
N GLU A 96 -31.26 4.92 30.74
CA GLU A 96 -30.60 6.16 30.28
C GLU A 96 -29.25 6.32 31.00
N PHE A 97 -28.16 6.01 30.30
CA PHE A 97 -26.81 6.06 30.86
C PHE A 97 -26.22 7.48 30.84
N SER A 98 -25.99 8.06 32.01
CA SER A 98 -24.97 9.10 32.22
C SER A 98 -23.70 8.45 32.76
N PHE A 99 -22.70 8.26 31.90
CA PHE A 99 -21.42 7.68 32.32
C PHE A 99 -20.56 8.72 33.06
N LEU A 100 -19.91 8.30 34.16
CA LEU A 100 -18.80 9.05 34.75
C LEU A 100 -17.69 9.29 33.71
N THR A 101 -17.00 10.44 33.77
CA THR A 101 -16.01 10.87 32.77
C THR A 101 -14.89 9.83 32.52
N ASN A 102 -14.49 9.08 33.55
CA ASN A 102 -13.52 7.99 33.42
C ASN A 102 -14.09 6.79 32.63
N LYS A 103 -15.36 6.45 32.81
CA LYS A 103 -16.06 5.42 32.03
C LYS A 103 -16.29 5.87 30.59
N GLN A 104 -16.66 7.13 30.36
CA GLN A 104 -16.72 7.72 29.01
C GLN A 104 -15.37 7.63 28.31
N ARG A 105 -14.28 8.03 29.01
CA ARG A 105 -12.93 7.95 28.48
C ARG A 105 -12.51 6.51 28.16
N ALA A 106 -12.88 5.55 29.00
CA ALA A 106 -12.61 4.14 28.76
C ALA A 106 -13.33 3.62 27.50
N ILE A 107 -14.62 3.94 27.36
CA ILE A 107 -15.42 3.58 26.18
C ILE A 107 -14.81 4.19 24.91
N VAL A 108 -14.53 5.49 24.93
CA VAL A 108 -13.92 6.20 23.80
C VAL A 108 -12.55 5.62 23.43
N LYS A 109 -11.71 5.30 24.43
CA LYS A 109 -10.40 4.67 24.19
C LYS A 109 -10.55 3.30 23.51
N THR A 110 -11.55 2.50 23.88
CA THR A 110 -11.82 1.20 23.24
C THR A 110 -12.15 1.38 21.76
N PHE A 111 -13.03 2.33 21.41
CA PHE A 111 -13.36 2.62 20.01
C PHE A 111 -12.14 3.08 19.21
N TYR A 112 -11.34 4.01 19.73
CA TYR A 112 -10.12 4.45 19.06
C TYR A 112 -9.12 3.30 18.84
N THR A 113 -9.00 2.40 19.82
CA THR A 113 -8.12 1.23 19.71
C THR A 113 -8.61 0.27 18.61
N LEU A 114 -9.92 0.03 18.53
CA LEU A 114 -10.51 -0.81 17.48
C LEU A 114 -10.33 -0.18 16.09
N ILE A 115 -10.56 1.13 15.96
CA ILE A 115 -10.36 1.87 14.71
C ILE A 115 -8.89 1.79 14.28
N GLU A 116 -7.95 2.02 15.21
CA GLU A 116 -6.52 1.94 14.93
C GLU A 116 -6.12 0.52 14.45
N LEU A 117 -6.68 -0.51 15.09
CA LEU A 117 -6.44 -1.91 14.74
C LEU A 117 -6.98 -2.26 13.35
N GLU A 118 -8.23 -1.88 13.05
CA GLU A 118 -8.84 -2.17 11.75
C GLU A 118 -8.13 -1.41 10.61
N LEU A 119 -7.73 -0.15 10.83
CA LEU A 119 -6.93 0.61 9.86
C LEU A 119 -5.55 -0.03 9.61
N TYR A 120 -4.89 -0.47 10.68
CA TYR A 120 -3.62 -1.17 10.55
C TYR A 120 -3.78 -2.49 9.79
N THR A 121 -4.82 -3.26 10.12
CA THR A 121 -5.14 -4.54 9.45
C THR A 121 -5.44 -4.32 7.97
N PHE A 122 -6.22 -3.30 7.64
CA PHE A 122 -6.47 -2.89 6.27
C PHE A 122 -5.16 -2.60 5.51
N LEU A 123 -4.25 -1.81 6.08
CA LEU A 123 -2.95 -1.55 5.46
C LEU A 123 -2.10 -2.82 5.35
N TYR A 124 -2.16 -3.69 6.36
CA TYR A 124 -1.48 -4.99 6.40
C TYR A 124 -1.89 -5.90 5.26
N ASP A 125 -3.19 -6.15 5.13
CA ASP A 125 -3.76 -7.06 4.13
C ASP A 125 -3.49 -6.56 2.70
N HIS A 126 -3.33 -5.25 2.53
CA HIS A 126 -3.06 -4.61 1.24
C HIS A 126 -1.60 -4.20 1.05
N ALA A 127 -0.65 -4.70 1.87
CA ALA A 127 0.77 -4.35 1.75
C ALA A 127 1.35 -4.61 0.35
N GLY A 128 0.87 -5.67 -0.31
CA GLY A 128 1.32 -6.07 -1.66
C GLY A 128 1.00 -5.06 -2.77
N ILE A 129 0.05 -4.14 -2.56
CA ILE A 129 -0.27 -3.09 -3.56
C ILE A 129 0.43 -1.76 -3.26
N ILE A 130 1.03 -1.62 -2.07
CA ILE A 130 1.70 -0.41 -1.61
C ILE A 130 3.19 -0.48 -1.98
N PRO A 131 3.71 0.44 -2.82
CA PRO A 131 5.14 0.49 -3.15
C PRO A 131 6.01 0.80 -1.92
N ALA A 132 7.10 0.05 -1.72
CA ALA A 132 8.00 0.24 -0.58
C ALA A 132 8.64 1.64 -0.54
N LYS A 133 8.84 2.29 -1.70
CA LYS A 133 9.35 3.67 -1.79
C LYS A 133 8.42 4.67 -1.10
N ILE A 134 7.11 4.46 -1.20
CA ILE A 134 6.10 5.33 -0.58
C ILE A 134 6.13 5.15 0.93
N VAL A 135 6.14 3.90 1.42
CA VAL A 135 6.28 3.59 2.86
C VAL A 135 7.57 4.15 3.43
N LYS A 136 8.69 4.03 2.71
CA LYS A 136 9.99 4.59 3.13
C LYS A 136 9.96 6.12 3.21
N THR A 137 9.26 6.78 2.29
CA THR A 137 9.08 8.24 2.30
C THR A 137 8.22 8.68 3.48
N PHE A 138 7.13 7.96 3.74
CA PHE A 138 6.27 8.14 4.91
C PHE A 138 7.04 7.95 6.22
N SER A 139 7.80 6.86 6.36
CA SER A 139 8.59 6.55 7.57
C SER A 139 9.62 7.65 7.89
N LYS A 140 10.15 8.34 6.87
CA LYS A 140 11.07 9.47 7.05
C LYS A 140 10.38 10.73 7.60
N LYS A 141 9.08 10.90 7.35
CA LYS A 141 8.29 12.04 7.82
C LYS A 141 7.81 11.87 9.26
N GLN A 142 7.84 10.64 9.80
CA GLN A 142 7.42 10.39 11.17
C GLN A 142 8.43 10.93 12.20
N ARG A 143 7.91 11.48 13.31
CA ARG A 143 8.72 11.98 14.44
C ARG A 143 9.60 10.89 15.07
N LEU A 144 9.09 9.66 15.15
CA LEU A 144 9.83 8.50 15.61
C LEU A 144 10.32 7.68 14.41
N LYS A 145 11.64 7.64 14.22
CA LYS A 145 12.28 6.84 13.16
C LYS A 145 12.30 5.36 13.54
N ILE A 146 11.14 4.71 13.61
CA ILE A 146 11.04 3.31 14.05
C ILE A 146 10.36 2.48 12.99
N LYS A 147 11.14 1.56 12.40
CA LYS A 147 10.80 0.52 11.42
C LYS A 147 10.10 1.01 10.14
N THR A 148 10.21 0.22 9.07
CA THR A 148 9.62 0.54 7.75
C THR A 148 8.23 -0.08 7.63
N ASP A 149 7.35 0.24 8.57
CA ASP A 149 5.95 -0.21 8.62
C ASP A 149 5.07 0.83 9.36
N PHE A 150 3.77 0.53 9.47
CA PHE A 150 2.80 1.35 10.21
C PHE A 150 2.71 0.97 11.69
N GLU A 151 3.65 0.16 12.24
CA GLU A 151 3.58 -0.39 13.60
C GLU A 151 3.57 0.71 14.68
N ASN A 152 3.98 1.94 14.37
CA ASN A 152 3.98 3.08 15.29
C ASN A 152 3.17 4.28 14.76
N ALA A 153 2.43 4.11 13.67
CA ALA A 153 1.57 5.15 13.14
C ALA A 153 0.29 5.22 13.98
N ASP A 154 -0.07 6.42 14.43
CA ASP A 154 -1.40 6.66 15.00
C ASP A 154 -2.48 6.66 13.91
N THR A 155 -3.75 6.59 14.34
CA THR A 155 -4.93 6.60 13.49
C THR A 155 -4.92 7.73 12.45
N LEU A 156 -4.63 8.96 12.87
CA LEU A 156 -4.64 10.13 11.98
C LEU A 156 -3.54 10.02 10.92
N THR A 157 -2.38 9.52 11.32
CA THR A 157 -1.23 9.30 10.44
C THR A 157 -1.52 8.21 9.40
N MET A 158 -2.21 7.12 9.78
CA MET A 158 -2.66 6.08 8.84
C MET A 158 -3.72 6.62 7.87
N ILE A 159 -4.70 7.38 8.36
CA ILE A 159 -5.73 8.01 7.51
C ILE A 159 -5.09 9.00 6.52
N ASN A 160 -4.15 9.82 6.98
CA ASN A 160 -3.40 10.74 6.12
C ASN A 160 -2.66 9.99 5.02
N PHE A 161 -1.98 8.90 5.38
CA PHE A 161 -1.29 8.07 4.39
C PHE A 161 -2.24 7.52 3.32
N ILE A 162 -3.39 6.97 3.73
CA ILE A 162 -4.40 6.43 2.81
C ILE A 162 -4.93 7.53 1.90
N THR A 163 -5.22 8.70 2.46
CA THR A 163 -5.74 9.86 1.71
C THR A 163 -4.72 10.37 0.68
N GLU A 164 -3.45 10.52 1.07
CA GLU A 164 -2.37 10.96 0.17
C GLU A 164 -2.11 9.96 -0.98
N ASN A 165 -2.43 8.68 -0.77
CA ASN A 165 -2.13 7.59 -1.69
C ASN A 165 -3.39 6.91 -2.22
N LEU A 166 -4.54 7.60 -2.19
CA LEU A 166 -5.86 7.03 -2.45
C LEU A 166 -5.94 6.31 -3.80
N ILE A 167 -5.26 6.85 -4.81
CA ILE A 167 -5.19 6.30 -6.17
C ILE A 167 -4.71 4.84 -6.16
N ILE A 168 -3.82 4.45 -5.24
CA ILE A 168 -3.30 3.09 -5.13
C ILE A 168 -4.42 2.12 -4.76
N PHE A 169 -5.24 2.53 -3.80
CA PHE A 169 -6.32 1.73 -3.23
C PHE A 169 -7.54 1.71 -4.17
N MET A 170 -7.90 2.87 -4.76
CA MET A 170 -9.00 2.97 -5.74
C MET A 170 -8.76 2.11 -6.98
N ASN A 171 -7.53 2.11 -7.52
CA ASN A 171 -7.17 1.28 -8.69
C ASN A 171 -7.28 -0.23 -8.45
N LYS A 172 -7.39 -0.65 -7.19
CA LYS A 172 -7.50 -2.05 -6.79
C LYS A 172 -8.86 -2.37 -6.17
N SER A 173 -9.79 -1.42 -6.18
CA SER A 173 -11.16 -1.57 -5.67
C SER A 173 -11.21 -2.18 -4.27
N VAL A 174 -10.26 -1.81 -3.39
CA VAL A 174 -10.18 -2.36 -2.03
C VAL A 174 -11.20 -1.74 -1.06
N PHE A 175 -11.88 -0.66 -1.50
CA PHE A 175 -12.98 -0.04 -0.77
C PHE A 175 -14.31 -0.54 -1.36
N TYR A 176 -15.27 -0.88 -0.49
CA TYR A 176 -16.60 -1.35 -0.88
C TYR A 176 -17.45 -0.20 -1.41
N ASN A 177 -17.48 0.01 -2.74
CA ASN A 177 -18.39 0.88 -3.52
C ASN A 177 -18.63 2.33 -3.05
N GLU A 178 -18.04 2.77 -1.94
CA GLU A 178 -18.13 4.11 -1.40
C GLU A 178 -16.89 4.92 -1.80
N ASN A 179 -17.03 6.25 -1.80
CA ASN A 179 -15.90 7.15 -2.04
C ASN A 179 -15.11 7.34 -0.73
N PRO A 180 -13.96 6.67 -0.55
CA PRO A 180 -13.19 6.77 0.70
C PRO A 180 -12.73 8.19 1.03
N LEU A 181 -12.61 9.08 0.03
CA LEU A 181 -12.25 10.48 0.26
C LEU A 181 -13.27 11.24 1.10
N GLU A 182 -14.57 11.04 0.86
CA GLU A 182 -15.62 11.72 1.63
C GLU A 182 -15.58 11.25 3.09
N VAL A 183 -15.52 9.93 3.30
CA VAL A 183 -15.49 9.32 4.63
C VAL A 183 -14.29 9.82 5.45
N PHE A 184 -13.09 9.85 4.86
CA PHE A 184 -11.89 10.32 5.56
C PHE A 184 -11.85 11.84 5.77
N MET A 185 -12.41 12.63 4.85
CA MET A 185 -12.47 14.08 4.98
C MET A 185 -13.47 14.51 6.06
N ASP A 186 -14.58 13.81 6.21
CA ASP A 186 -15.54 14.08 7.28
C ASP A 186 -14.96 13.72 8.65
N TYR A 187 -14.28 12.58 8.77
CA TYR A 187 -13.54 12.25 10.00
C TYR A 187 -12.53 13.35 10.37
N LYS A 188 -11.75 13.85 9.40
CA LYS A 188 -10.78 14.94 9.63
C LYS A 188 -11.40 16.25 10.11
N LYS A 189 -12.65 16.55 9.76
CA LYS A 189 -13.33 17.77 10.23
C LYS A 189 -13.76 17.64 11.70
N SER A 190 -13.91 16.41 12.18
CA SER A 190 -14.44 16.10 13.52
C SER A 190 -13.36 15.80 14.57
N VAL A 191 -12.08 15.78 14.20
CA VAL A 191 -10.93 15.44 15.06
C VAL A 191 -9.90 16.54 15.00
#